data_AF-A0A7D5M894-F1
#
_entry.id   AF-A0A7D5M894-F1
#
_cell.length_a   1.000
_cell.length_b   1.000
_cell.length_c   1.000
_cell.angle_alpha   90.00
_cell.angle_beta   90.00
_cell.angle_gamma   90.00
#
_symmetry.space_group_name_H-M   'P 1'
#
loop_
_entity.id
_entity.type
_entity.pdbx_description
1 polymer ?
#
loop_
_entity_poly.entity_id
_entity_poly.type
_entity_poly.pdbx_seq_one_letter_code
_entity_poly.pdbx_strand_id
1 'polypeptide(L)' 'MIIGRILENEKRVKFNVKIHCNDCGMSVPGGLQTGESYFQTDGFKIELEEFKRNYLCGVCRDKKRVEK' A
#
# COMPACT_ATOMS: atom_id res chain seq x y z
N MET A 1 5.45 3.61 2.91
CA MET A 1 3.99 3.80 3.13
C MET A 1 3.53 2.80 4.18
N ILE A 2 2.59 3.17 5.06
CA ILE A 2 2.07 2.27 6.11
C ILE A 2 0.78 1.62 5.60
N ILE A 3 0.63 0.32 5.82
CA ILE A 3 -0.66 -0.40 5.69
C ILE A 3 -1.11 -0.84 7.07
N GLY A 4 -2.38 -0.65 7.37
CA GLY A 4 -2.99 -0.96 8.65
C GLY A 4 -2.57 0.00 9.76
N ARG A 5 -2.37 -0.57 10.95
CA ARG A 5 -2.03 0.15 12.18
C ARG A 5 -0.65 -0.25 12.71
N ILE A 6 -0.02 0.69 13.39
CA ILE A 6 1.19 0.49 14.20
C ILE A 6 0.88 1.06 15.58
N LEU A 7 0.86 0.21 16.61
CA LEU A 7 0.64 0.62 17.99
C LEU A 7 1.88 1.32 18.56
N GLU A 8 1.68 2.14 19.58
CA GLU A 8 2.76 2.82 20.29
C GLU A 8 3.65 1.76 20.98
N ASN A 9 4.95 1.75 20.67
CA ASN A 9 5.95 0.75 21.09
C ASN A 9 5.91 -0.62 20.38
N GLU A 10 5.12 -0.76 19.32
CA GLU A 10 5.13 -1.98 18.50
C GLU A 10 6.29 -2.00 17.51
N LYS A 11 6.85 -3.20 17.27
CA LYS A 11 7.84 -3.40 16.21
C LYS A 11 7.21 -3.18 14.85
N ARG A 12 7.97 -2.53 13.97
CA ARG A 12 7.59 -2.32 12.56
C ARG A 12 8.15 -3.45 11.71
N VAL A 13 7.28 -4.10 10.95
CA VAL A 13 7.67 -5.06 9.92
C VAL A 13 7.75 -4.32 8.59
N LYS A 14 8.94 -4.31 7.97
CA LYS A 14 9.14 -3.80 6.62
C LYS A 14 9.09 -4.96 5.63
N PHE A 15 8.38 -4.78 4.53
CA PHE A 15 8.24 -5.82 3.51
C PHE A 15 8.09 -5.18 2.13
N ASN A 16 8.44 -5.95 1.10
CA ASN A 16 8.31 -5.55 -0.29
C ASN A 16 7.21 -6.36 -0.95
N VAL A 17 6.36 -5.68 -1.71
CA VAL A 17 5.33 -6.30 -2.55
C VAL A 17 5.43 -5.77 -3.97
N LYS A 18 4.96 -6.55 -4.93
CA LYS A 18 4.78 -6.07 -6.29
C LYS A 18 3.52 -5.21 -6.34
N ILE A 19 3.67 -3.95 -6.74
CA ILE A 19 2.57 -3.00 -6.92
C ILE A 19 2.60 -2.53 -8.37
N HIS A 20 1.42 -2.49 -9.00
CA HIS A 20 1.24 -1.87 -10.30
C HIS A 20 0.23 -0.73 -10.15
N CYS A 21 0.41 0.33 -10.93
CA CYS A 21 -0.62 1.35 -11.08
C CYS A 21 -1.85 0.74 -11.75
N ASN A 22 -3.02 0.90 -11.15
CA ASN A 22 -4.28 0.40 -11.71
C ASN A 22 -4.67 1.14 -13.01
N ASP A 23 -4.14 2.33 -13.24
CA ASP A 23 -4.50 3.18 -14.38
C ASP A 23 -3.54 3.00 -15.57
N CYS A 24 -2.23 3.05 -15.33
CA CYS A 24 -1.21 2.95 -16.39
C CYS A 24 -0.43 1.63 -16.40
N GLY A 25 -0.70 0.70 -15.48
CA GLY A 25 -0.04 -0.61 -15.40
C GLY A 25 1.44 -0.59 -14.98
N MET A 26 2.06 0.58 -14.84
CA MET A 26 3.48 0.69 -14.49
C MET A 26 3.77 0.05 -13.13
N SER A 27 4.82 -0.76 -13.07
CA SER A 27 5.34 -1.30 -11.82
C SER A 27 5.97 -0.18 -11.00
N VAL A 28 5.67 -0.15 -9.70
CA VAL A 28 6.23 0.85 -8.78
C VAL A 28 6.97 0.17 -7.62
N PRO A 29 7.89 0.88 -6.93
CA PRO A 29 8.49 0.37 -5.71
C PRO A 29 7.42 0.10 -4.64
N GLY A 30 7.37 -1.12 -4.12
CA GLY A 30 6.38 -1.54 -3.12
C GLY A 30 6.94 -1.72 -1.72
N GLY A 31 7.84 -0.84 -1.30
CA GLY A 31 8.34 -0.78 0.06
C GLY A 31 7.26 -0.30 1.04
N LEU A 32 6.71 -1.24 1.81
CA LEU A 32 5.65 -1.01 2.78
C LEU A 32 6.09 -1.39 4.19
N GLN A 33 5.37 -0.87 5.18
CA GLN A 33 5.56 -1.26 6.58
C GLN A 33 4.22 -1.38 7.30
N THR A 34 4.17 -2.24 8.31
CA THR A 34 3.02 -2.42 9.19
C THR A 34 3.47 -2.80 10.60
N GLY A 35 2.55 -2.82 11.58
CA GLY A 35 2.82 -3.30 12.93
C GLY A 35 2.93 -4.84 12.95
N GLU A 36 3.84 -5.37 13.75
CA GLU A 36 4.05 -6.82 13.89
C GLU A 36 2.77 -7.59 14.25
N SER A 37 1.95 -7.08 15.17
CA SER A 37 0.66 -7.64 15.59
C SER A 37 -0.41 -7.62 14.49
N TYR A 38 -0.29 -6.71 13.52
CA TYR A 38 -1.21 -6.62 12.39
C TYR A 38 -0.72 -7.41 11.17
N PHE A 39 0.59 -7.61 11.04
CA PHE A 39 1.20 -8.32 9.91
C PHE A 39 0.64 -9.74 9.78
N GLN A 40 0.34 -10.16 8.54
CA GLN A 40 -0.21 -11.48 8.18
C GLN A 40 -1.59 -11.84 8.77
N THR A 41 -2.25 -10.95 9.52
CA THR A 41 -3.66 -11.12 9.88
C THR A 41 -4.56 -11.12 8.64
N ASP A 42 -5.77 -11.65 8.74
CA ASP A 42 -6.69 -11.63 7.60
C ASP A 42 -7.11 -10.21 7.20
N GLY A 43 -7.25 -9.31 8.19
CA GLY A 43 -7.45 -7.88 7.94
C GLY A 43 -6.31 -7.27 7.13
N PHE A 44 -5.07 -7.59 7.48
CA PHE A 44 -3.91 -7.16 6.71
C PHE A 44 -3.92 -7.68 5.27
N LYS A 45 -4.27 -8.95 5.04
CA LYS A 45 -4.34 -9.52 3.69
C LYS A 45 -5.39 -8.82 2.84
N ILE A 46 -6.59 -8.60 3.40
CA ILE A 46 -7.69 -7.91 2.72
C ILE A 46 -7.26 -6.48 2.36
N GLU A 47 -6.73 -5.73 3.33
CA GLU A 47 -6.30 -4.34 3.11
C GLU A 47 -5.15 -4.24 2.11
N LEU A 48 -4.19 -5.17 2.13
CA LEU A 48 -3.09 -5.23 1.18
C LEU A 48 -3.60 -5.48 -0.25
N GLU A 49 -4.57 -6.37 -0.44
CA GLU A 49 -5.15 -6.65 -1.76
C GLU A 49 -6.00 -5.47 -2.26
N GLU A 50 -6.81 -4.86 -1.40
CA GLU A 50 -7.56 -3.64 -1.74
C GLU A 50 -6.62 -2.49 -2.10
N PHE A 51 -5.54 -2.32 -1.34
CA PHE A 51 -4.52 -1.33 -1.64
C PHE A 51 -3.89 -1.56 -3.01
N LYS A 52 -3.47 -2.80 -3.34
CA LYS A 52 -2.90 -3.13 -4.65
C LYS A 52 -3.87 -2.85 -5.79
N ARG A 53 -5.16 -3.19 -5.63
CA ARG A 53 -6.20 -2.96 -6.65
C ARG A 53 -6.46 -1.49 -6.91
N ASN A 54 -6.41 -0.66 -5.87
CA ASN A 54 -6.77 0.75 -5.96
C ASN A 54 -5.55 1.68 -6.16
N TYR A 55 -4.33 1.13 -6.15
CA TYR A 55 -3.12 1.94 -6.19
C TYR A 55 -3.00 2.72 -7.51
N LEU A 56 -2.68 4.01 -7.39
CA LEU A 56 -2.29 4.87 -8.50
C LEU A 56 -0.87 5.38 -8.27
N CYS A 57 -0.04 5.33 -9.32
CA CYS A 57 1.26 5.98 -9.29
C CYS A 57 1.09 7.50 -9.16
N GLY A 58 2.15 8.19 -8.73
CA GLY A 58 2.12 9.65 -8.53
C GLY A 58 1.58 10.40 -9.74
N VAL A 59 2.05 10.03 -10.94
CA VAL A 59 1.62 10.66 -12.20
C VAL A 59 0.11 10.50 -12.45
N CYS A 60 -0.43 9.28 -12.38
CA CYS A 60 -1.86 9.05 -12.61
C CYS A 60 -2.73 9.68 -11.52
N ARG A 61 -2.27 9.65 -10.27
CA ARG A 61 -2.95 10.32 -9.16
C ARG A 61 -3.03 11.83 -9.37
N ASP A 62 -1.95 12.44 -9.84
CA ASP A 62 -1.90 13.88 -10.06
C ASP A 62 -2.73 14.29 -11.29
N LYS A 63 -2.73 13.49 -12.37
CA LYS A 63 -3.66 13.69 -13.51
C LYS A 63 -5.13 13.69 -13.06
N LYS A 64 -5.56 12.70 -12.27
CA LYS A 64 -6.93 12.62 -11.75
C LYS A 64 -7.33 13.79 -10.86
N ARG A 65 -6.36 14.52 -10.27
CA ARG A 65 -6.65 15.73 -9.47
C ARG A 65 -6.90 16.96 -10.34
N VAL A 66 -6.26 17.03 -11.50
CA VAL A 66 -6.38 18.17 -12.44
C VAL A 66 -7.63 18.04 -13.31
N GLU A 67 -8.09 16.82 -13.59
CA GLU A 67 -9.34 16.56 -14.33
C GLU A 67 -10.63 16.81 -13.50
N LYS A 68 -10.50 17.32 -12.28
CA LYS A 68 -11.60 17.60 -11.35
C LYS A 68 -11.90 19.09 -11.29
#